data_AF-A0A9W5E685-F1
#
_entry.id   AF-A0A9W5E685-F1
#
_cell.length_a   1.000
_cell.length_b   1.000
_cell.length_c   1.000
_cell.angle_alpha   90.00
_cell.angle_beta   90.00
_cell.angle_gamma   90.00
#
_symmetry.space_group_name_H-M   'P 1'
#
loop_
_entity.id
_entity.type
_entity.pdbx_description
1 polymer ?
#
loop_
_entity_poly.entity_id
_entity_poly.type
_entity_poly.pdbx_seq_one_letter_code
_entity_poly.pdbx_strand_id
1 'polypeptide(L)'
;MAIQTHINVTVDFSKWNGNTYDLRIPNHQSIKYLLKNLLDTLKIDNHEGSHFVIKVKNKSIVLTDNDRLIDHQITDGDILQVL
;
A
#
# COMPACT_ATOMS: atom_id res chain seq x y z
N MET A 1 11.87 -18.00 14.36
CA MET A 1 11.85 -16.53 14.24
C MET A 1 10.46 -16.14 13.77
N ALA A 2 9.74 -15.28 14.50
CA ALA A 2 8.41 -14.86 14.08
C ALA A 2 8.55 -14.02 12.81
N ILE A 3 8.04 -14.53 11.70
CA ILE A 3 8.01 -13.82 10.43
C ILE A 3 7.10 -12.61 10.65
N GLN A 4 7.66 -11.39 10.69
CA GLN A 4 6.85 -10.18 10.71
C GLN A 4 6.17 -10.04 9.34
N THR A 5 4.99 -10.65 9.24
CA THR A 5 4.17 -10.65 8.03
C THR A 5 3.45 -9.33 7.80
N HIS A 6 3.44 -8.45 8.81
CA HIS A 6 2.73 -7.17 8.82
C HIS A 6 3.65 -6.01 9.27
N ILE A 7 3.45 -4.85 8.65
CA ILE A 7 4.13 -3.59 8.95
C ILE A 7 3.11 -2.49 9.23
N ASN A 8 3.46 -1.51 10.06
CA ASN A 8 2.60 -0.35 10.34
C ASN A 8 3.04 0.81 9.46
N VAL A 9 2.19 1.25 8.56
CA VAL A 9 2.54 2.24 7.53
C VAL A 9 1.41 3.24 7.37
N THR A 10 1.75 4.39 6.82
CA THR A 10 0.80 5.44 6.53
C THR A 10 0.43 5.36 5.06
N VAL A 11 -0.82 5.03 4.73
CA VAL A 11 -1.31 4.94 3.35
C VAL A 11 -2.06 6.22 2.99
N ASP A 12 -1.59 6.93 1.98
CA ASP A 12 -2.18 8.16 1.48
C ASP A 12 -3.04 7.89 0.24
N PHE A 13 -4.36 8.01 0.39
CA PHE A 13 -5.33 7.90 -0.71
C PHE A 13 -5.77 9.27 -1.25
N SER A 14 -5.03 10.34 -0.96
CA SER A 14 -5.38 11.70 -1.39
C SER A 14 -5.61 11.84 -2.90
N LYS A 15 -4.98 10.99 -3.72
CA LYS A 15 -5.18 10.96 -5.19
C LYS A 15 -6.49 10.31 -5.61
N TRP A 16 -7.04 9.43 -4.79
CA TRP A 16 -8.24 8.64 -5.05
C TRP A 16 -9.44 9.19 -4.25
N ASN A 17 -9.43 10.51 -3.99
CA ASN A 17 -10.46 11.21 -3.23
C ASN A 17 -10.67 10.65 -1.80
N GLY A 18 -9.67 9.94 -1.27
CA GLY A 18 -9.64 9.40 0.08
C GLY A 18 -8.73 10.21 1.00
N ASN A 19 -8.70 9.82 2.28
CA ASN A 19 -7.81 10.41 3.29
C ASN A 19 -6.53 9.60 3.43
N THR A 20 -5.61 10.11 4.25
CA THR A 20 -4.46 9.36 4.75
C THR A 20 -4.88 8.49 5.94
N TYR A 21 -4.42 7.24 5.99
CA TYR A 21 -4.73 6.28 7.04
C TYR A 21 -3.48 5.56 7.54
N ASP A 22 -3.31 5.49 8.86
CA ASP A 22 -2.29 4.64 9.48
C ASP A 22 -2.83 3.22 9.65
N LEU A 23 -2.26 2.28 8.90
CA LEU A 23 -2.76 0.92 8.76
C LEU A 23 -1.66 -0.10 9.03
N ARG A 24 -2.05 -1.20 9.66
CA ARG A 24 -1.22 -2.40 9.73
C ARG A 24 -1.55 -3.28 8.54
N ILE A 25 -0.60 -3.41 7.62
CA ILE A 25 -0.81 -4.16 6.37
C ILE A 25 0.22 -5.29 6.22
N PRO A 26 -0.15 -6.38 5.54
CA PRO A 26 0.80 -7.45 5.24
C PRO A 26 1.84 -7.02 4.19
N ASN A 27 3.12 -7.34 4.41
CA ASN A 27 4.23 -6.95 3.54
C ASN A 27 4.59 -7.99 2.46
N HIS A 28 4.03 -9.20 2.57
CA HIS A 28 4.38 -10.37 1.75
C HIS A 28 3.48 -10.54 0.52
N GLN A 29 2.36 -9.82 0.46
CA GLN A 29 1.43 -9.86 -0.66
C GLN A 29 1.78 -8.79 -1.71
N SER A 30 1.34 -9.00 -2.94
CA SER A 30 1.52 -8.03 -4.01
C SER A 30 0.65 -6.79 -3.82
N ILE A 31 1.13 -5.63 -4.30
CA ILE A 31 0.43 -4.34 -4.19
C ILE A 31 -1.02 -4.41 -4.70
N LYS A 32 -1.27 -5.14 -5.79
CA LYS A 32 -2.63 -5.34 -6.32
C LYS A 32 -3.60 -5.91 -5.28
N TYR A 33 -3.22 -7.00 -4.62
CA TYR A 33 -4.06 -7.64 -3.62
C TYR A 33 -4.18 -6.78 -2.37
N LEU A 34 -3.10 -6.11 -1.99
CA LEU A 34 -3.08 -5.15 -0.90
C LEU A 34 -4.07 -4.01 -1.11
N LEU A 35 -3.95 -3.28 -2.22
CA LEU A 35 -4.85 -2.17 -2.49
C LEU A 35 -6.29 -2.65 -2.65
N LYS A 36 -6.53 -3.78 -3.31
CA LYS A 36 -7.89 -4.34 -3.40
C LYS A 36 -8.52 -4.59 -2.02
N ASN A 37 -7.79 -5.20 -1.10
CA ASN A 37 -8.26 -5.43 0.27
C ASN A 37 -8.48 -4.11 1.03
N LEU A 38 -7.59 -3.13 0.85
CA LEU A 38 -7.71 -1.82 1.48
C LEU A 38 -8.91 -1.03 0.96
N LEU A 39 -9.14 -1.03 -0.36
CA LEU A 39 -10.27 -0.35 -0.99
C LEU A 39 -11.60 -0.96 -0.53
N ASP A 40 -11.69 -2.29 -0.49
CA ASP A 40 -12.85 -3.02 0.03
C ASP A 40 -13.11 -2.68 1.51
N THR A 41 -12.07 -2.69 2.34
CA THR A 41 -12.16 -2.38 3.78
C THR A 41 -12.56 -0.93 4.04
N LEU A 42 -11.96 0.01 3.29
CA LEU A 42 -12.19 1.45 3.44
C LEU A 42 -13.43 1.92 2.67
N LYS A 43 -14.09 1.04 1.92
CA LYS A 43 -15.21 1.35 1.02
C LYS A 43 -14.89 2.51 0.07
N ILE A 44 -13.65 2.59 -0.38
CA ILE A 44 -13.23 3.55 -1.41
C ILE A 44 -13.71 3.00 -2.75
N ASP A 45 -14.33 3.86 -3.56
CA ASP A 45 -14.89 3.47 -4.85
C ASP A 45 -13.80 2.77 -5.68
N ASN A 46 -14.12 1.56 -6.10
CA ASN A 46 -13.14 0.68 -6.70
C ASN A 46 -12.88 1.20 -8.12
N HIS A 47 -11.69 1.77 -8.35
CA HIS A 47 -11.28 2.20 -9.69
C HIS A 47 -10.92 0.96 -10.54
N GLU A 48 -11.94 0.17 -10.86
CA GLU A 48 -11.84 -1.06 -11.65
C GLU A 48 -11.27 -0.73 -13.02
N GLY A 49 -9.99 -1.06 -13.23
CA GLY A 49 -9.26 -0.80 -14.48
C GLY A 49 -8.01 0.06 -14.33
N SER A 50 -7.77 0.66 -13.16
CA SER A 50 -6.54 1.44 -12.93
C SER A 50 -5.37 0.55 -12.52
N HIS A 51 -4.17 0.86 -13.04
CA HIS A 51 -2.94 0.24 -12.58
C HIS A 51 -2.69 0.65 -11.12
N PHE A 52 -2.61 -0.35 -10.24
CA PHE A 52 -2.33 -0.15 -8.82
C PHE A 52 -0.87 0.24 -8.64
N VAL A 53 -0.62 1.54 -8.53
CA VAL A 53 0.72 2.09 -8.34
C VAL A 53 0.79 2.79 -6.99
N ILE A 54 1.80 2.44 -6.20
CA ILE A 54 2.09 3.10 -4.93
C ILE A 54 3.46 3.75 -5.01
N LYS A 55 3.54 5.01 -4.62
CA LYS A 55 4.79 5.72 -4.42
C LYS A 55 5.12 5.79 -2.94
N VAL A 56 6.27 5.23 -2.56
CA VAL A 56 6.83 5.39 -1.21
C VAL A 56 7.46 6.76 -1.11
N LYS A 57 6.78 7.70 -0.45
CA LYS A 57 7.19 9.11 -0.40
C LYS A 57 8.56 9.29 0.25
N ASN A 58 8.84 8.52 1.30
CA ASN A 58 10.06 8.66 2.08
C ASN A 58 11.29 8.06 1.39
N LYS A 59 11.09 7.07 0.52
CA LYS A 59 12.16 6.33 -0.18
C LYS A 59 12.26 6.64 -1.67
N SER A 60 11.35 7.45 -2.21
CA SER A 60 11.22 7.73 -3.65
C SER A 60 11.14 6.48 -4.54
N ILE A 61 10.63 5.37 -3.96
CA ILE A 61 10.40 4.10 -4.67
C ILE A 61 8.98 4.12 -5.23
N VAL A 62 8.79 3.57 -6.43
CA VAL A 62 7.47 3.34 -7.01
C VAL A 62 7.27 1.83 -7.15
N LEU A 63 6.17 1.34 -6.60
CA LEU A 63 5.77 -0.06 -6.61
C LEU A 63 4.55 -0.22 -7.49
N THR A 64 4.55 -1.26 -8.31
CA THR A 64 3.47 -1.58 -9.24
C THR A 64 2.68 -2.78 -8.76
N ASP A 65 1.67 -3.19 -9.52
CA ASP A 65 0.69 -4.21 -9.13
C ASP A 65 1.31 -5.56 -8.73
N ASN A 66 2.44 -5.95 -9.34
CA ASN A 66 3.14 -7.21 -9.07
C ASN A 66 4.21 -7.13 -7.98
N ASP A 67 4.62 -5.92 -7.60
CA ASP A 67 5.64 -5.71 -6.58
C ASP A 67 5.14 -6.11 -5.19
N ARG A 68 6.09 -6.39 -4.29
CA ARG A 68 5.83 -6.70 -2.88
C ARG A 68 6.59 -5.74 -1.99
N LEU A 69 5.99 -5.35 -0.87
CA LEU A 69 6.60 -4.43 0.08
C LEU A 69 7.91 -4.99 0.68
N ILE A 70 7.97 -6.31 0.89
CA ILE A 70 9.13 -6.98 1.47
C ILE A 70 10.37 -6.96 0.56
N ASP A 71 10.20 -7.07 -0.75
CA ASP A 71 11.31 -7.04 -1.72
C ASP A 71 11.99 -5.66 -1.78
N HIS A 72 11.25 -4.60 -1.43
CA HIS A 72 11.71 -3.22 -1.51
C HIS A 72 12.11 -2.62 -0.15
N GLN A 73 12.32 -3.47 0.85
CA GLN A 73 12.71 -3.06 2.21
C GLN A 73 11.77 -2.01 2.81
N ILE A 74 10.46 -2.13 2.55
CA ILE A 74 9.45 -1.23 3.16
C ILE A 74 9.20 -1.67 4.59
N THR A 75 9.30 -0.72 5.51
CA THR A 75 9.31 -0.96 6.95
C THR A 75 8.23 -0.13 7.63
N ASP A 76 8.12 -0.28 8.94
CA ASP A 76 7.26 0.55 9.76
C ASP A 76 7.57 2.05 9.60
N GLY A 77 6.51 2.87 9.57
CA GLY A 77 6.59 4.32 9.42
C GLY A 77 6.76 4.82 7.99
N ASP A 78 6.86 3.93 6.99
CA ASP A 78 6.87 4.34 5.59
C ASP A 78 5.51 4.92 5.16
N ILE A 79 5.57 5.91 4.25
CA ILE A 79 4.39 6.59 3.71
C ILE A 79 4.16 6.12 2.27
N LEU A 80 3.06 5.39 2.09
CA LEU A 80 2.62 4.78 0.83
C LEU A 80 1.55 5.66 0.19
N GLN A 81 1.92 6.45 -0.82
CA GLN A 81 0.98 7.25 -1.58
C GLN A 81 0.43 6.46 -2.78
N VAL A 82 -0.87 6.24 -2.80
CA VAL A 82 -1.56 5.63 -3.94
C VAL A 82 -1.65 6.67 -5.05
N LEU A 83 -1.34 6.27 -6.29
CA LEU A 83 -1.33 7.15 -7.47
C LEU A 83 -2.52 6.95 -8.38
#